data_AF-A0A3D3KWR5-F1
#
_entry.id   AF-A0A3D3KWR5-F1
#
_cell.length_a   1.000
_cell.length_b   1.000
_cell.length_c   1.000
_cell.angle_alpha   90.00
_cell.angle_beta   90.00
_cell.angle_gamma   90.00
#
_symmetry.space_group_name_H-M   'P 1'
#
loop_
_entity.id
_entity.type
_entity.pdbx_description
1 polymer ?
#
loop_
_entity_poly.entity_id
_entity_poly.type
_entity_poly.pdbx_seq_one_letter_code
_entity_poly.pdbx_strand_id
1 'polypeptide(L)'
;MSEPAAWTTGRLKFFRRPFHEYRLTDRVALSQTPLFVTTILTAFLMWAFFPGTMDNPLFVAFLVSQLGIMALCYVVPWDRLPYTSFLVIPLLDFVSIAVGKEGGQESLTGLSLLAVFPVIWLCASGYYPKASLWLSFLGPLAIIWVPLILRGDISGPSLAKSLLVPVMMLGIGVSVSVLTLSMMRQQRILEEKDDQLQASLRGTRRQEALLNSVLETVHLGVLAVDADGHDILMNRKQRANHELATPTDIEDPNESQLLVFAADRTTPVPVEDRPVRRAVLGETFTDYLVWLGAGKKQRAITTSAR
;
A
#
# COMPACT_ATOMS: atom_id res chain seq x y z
N MET A 1 1.45 9.53 -24.10
CA MET A 1 1.21 9.60 -22.64
C MET A 1 0.12 8.59 -22.32
N SER A 2 0.53 7.36 -22.00
CA SER A 2 -0.35 6.24 -21.69
C SER A 2 -0.61 6.23 -20.18
N GLU A 3 -1.87 6.39 -19.78
CA GLU A 3 -2.29 6.24 -18.38
C GLU A 3 -1.94 4.83 -17.87
N PRO A 4 -1.38 4.69 -16.66
CA PRO A 4 -1.22 3.37 -16.06
C PRO A 4 -2.60 2.87 -15.63
N ALA A 5 -3.01 1.74 -16.21
CA ALA A 5 -4.21 1.01 -15.85
C ALA A 5 -4.25 0.80 -14.33
N ALA A 6 -5.13 1.54 -13.66
CA ALA A 6 -5.47 1.30 -12.27
C ALA A 6 -6.01 -0.13 -12.18
N TRP A 7 -5.25 -1.00 -11.53
CA TRP A 7 -5.68 -2.32 -11.12
C TRP A 7 -6.91 -2.15 -10.23
N THR A 8 -8.09 -2.22 -10.84
CA THR A 8 -9.37 -2.32 -10.15
C THR A 8 -9.38 -3.68 -9.47
N THR A 9 -8.77 -3.71 -8.29
CA THR A 9 -8.91 -4.80 -7.33
C THR A 9 -10.40 -5.08 -7.21
N GLY A 10 -10.80 -6.28 -7.61
CA GLY A 10 -12.19 -6.71 -7.63
C GLY A 10 -12.79 -6.47 -6.26
N ARG A 11 -13.55 -5.38 -6.11
CA ARG A 11 -14.43 -5.17 -4.97
C ARG A 11 -15.47 -6.27 -5.04
N LEU A 12 -15.21 -7.39 -4.37
CA LEU A 12 -16.27 -8.24 -3.85
C LEU A 12 -17.25 -7.28 -3.15
N LYS A 13 -18.46 -7.11 -3.69
CA LYS A 13 -19.46 -6.12 -3.22
C LYS A 13 -19.74 -6.19 -1.71
N PHE A 14 -19.33 -7.28 -1.06
CA PHE A 14 -19.43 -7.53 0.37
C PHE A 14 -18.44 -6.72 1.23
N PHE A 15 -17.25 -6.37 0.72
CA PHE A 15 -16.22 -5.65 1.48
C PHE A 15 -16.12 -4.20 0.97
N ARG A 16 -16.92 -3.30 1.57
CA ARG A 16 -16.93 -1.86 1.24
C ARG A 16 -15.62 -1.14 1.59
N ARG A 17 -14.81 -1.70 2.49
CA ARG A 17 -13.50 -1.19 2.92
C ARG A 17 -12.48 -2.34 3.03
N PRO A 18 -11.19 -2.09 2.82
CA PRO A 18 -10.11 -3.03 3.15
C PRO A 18 -10.22 -3.51 4.60
N PHE A 19 -9.96 -4.80 4.85
CA PHE A 19 -10.13 -5.43 6.17
C PHE A 19 -9.35 -4.70 7.29
N HIS A 20 -8.19 -4.12 6.97
CA HIS A 20 -7.34 -3.41 7.95
C HIS A 20 -7.87 -2.04 8.38
N GLU A 21 -8.80 -1.44 7.64
CA GLU A 21 -9.42 -0.15 7.98
C GLU A 21 -10.53 -0.25 9.03
N TYR A 22 -11.03 -1.46 9.29
CA TYR A 22 -12.05 -1.70 10.31
C TYR A 22 -11.47 -1.63 11.73
N ARG A 23 -12.33 -1.31 12.71
CA ARG A 23 -11.98 -1.43 14.13
C ARG A 23 -11.63 -2.89 14.45
N LEU A 24 -10.82 -3.12 15.49
CA LEU A 24 -10.43 -4.48 15.83
C LEU A 24 -11.66 -5.34 16.17
N THR A 25 -12.64 -4.77 16.86
CA THR A 25 -13.94 -5.42 17.15
C THR A 25 -14.65 -5.91 15.89
N ASP A 26 -14.74 -5.05 14.87
CA ASP A 26 -15.43 -5.36 13.62
C ASP A 26 -14.67 -6.44 12.84
N ARG A 27 -13.33 -6.39 12.86
CA ARG A 27 -12.47 -7.43 12.25
C ARG A 27 -12.69 -8.79 12.89
N VAL A 28 -12.70 -8.84 14.23
CA VAL A 28 -12.92 -10.08 15.00
C VAL A 28 -14.31 -10.66 14.69
N ALA A 29 -15.35 -9.83 14.66
CA ALA A 29 -16.69 -10.25 14.29
C ALA A 29 -16.80 -10.74 12.83
N LEU A 30 -16.19 -10.02 11.88
CA LEU A 30 -16.14 -10.44 10.48
C LEU A 30 -15.41 -11.78 10.32
N SER A 31 -14.33 -12.02 11.07
CA SER A 31 -13.62 -13.30 11.07
C SER A 31 -14.46 -14.46 11.58
N GLN A 32 -15.34 -14.23 12.57
CA GLN A 32 -16.25 -15.26 13.09
C GLN A 32 -17.48 -15.51 12.20
N THR A 33 -17.83 -14.55 11.35
CA THR A 33 -19.08 -14.58 10.57
C THR A 33 -19.22 -15.84 9.70
N PRO A 34 -18.21 -16.33 8.96
CA PRO A 34 -18.33 -17.53 8.14
C PRO A 34 -18.70 -18.79 8.95
N LEU A 35 -18.04 -18.99 10.11
CA LEU A 35 -18.35 -20.11 10.99
C LEU A 35 -19.76 -20.00 11.56
N PHE A 36 -20.16 -18.80 11.99
CA PHE A 36 -21.47 -18.57 12.58
C PHE A 36 -22.61 -18.75 11.56
N VAL A 37 -22.45 -18.23 10.34
CA VAL A 37 -23.43 -18.42 9.25
C VAL A 37 -23.53 -19.90 8.89
N THR A 38 -22.40 -20.60 8.79
CA THR A 38 -22.40 -22.05 8.53
C THR A 38 -23.04 -22.84 9.68
N THR A 39 -22.88 -22.39 10.93
CA THR A 39 -23.53 -22.96 12.11
C THR A 39 -25.04 -22.77 12.07
N ILE A 40 -25.52 -21.57 11.72
CA ILE A 40 -26.97 -21.31 11.54
C ILE A 40 -27.54 -22.22 10.45
N LEU A 41 -26.85 -22.34 9.33
CA LEU A 41 -27.26 -23.26 8.26
C LEU A 41 -27.29 -24.71 8.74
N THR A 42 -26.26 -25.14 9.49
CA THR A 42 -26.21 -26.48 10.09
C THR A 42 -27.38 -26.70 11.04
N ALA A 43 -27.70 -25.73 11.90
CA ALA A 43 -28.83 -25.80 12.82
C ALA A 43 -30.15 -25.92 12.07
N PHE A 44 -30.35 -25.12 11.02
CA PHE A 44 -31.55 -25.18 10.19
C PHE A 44 -31.71 -26.54 9.50
N LEU A 45 -30.64 -27.06 8.90
CA LEU A 45 -30.65 -28.38 8.27
C LEU A 45 -30.93 -29.50 9.29
N MET A 46 -30.38 -29.40 10.50
CA MET A 46 -30.64 -30.38 11.56
C MET A 46 -32.08 -30.34 12.02
N TRP A 47 -32.63 -29.16 12.24
CA TRP A 47 -34.03 -29.01 12.59
C TRP A 47 -34.97 -29.57 11.51
N ALA A 48 -34.65 -29.34 10.23
CA ALA A 48 -35.49 -29.76 9.12
C ALA A 48 -35.44 -31.27 8.82
N PHE A 49 -34.26 -31.90 8.88
CA PHE A 49 -34.06 -33.28 8.45
C PHE A 49 -33.84 -34.28 9.59
N PHE A 50 -33.38 -33.81 10.76
CA PHE A 50 -33.04 -34.65 11.91
C PHE A 50 -33.52 -33.99 13.21
N PRO A 51 -34.84 -33.77 13.38
CA PRO A 51 -35.36 -33.01 14.52
C PRO A 51 -34.97 -33.61 15.88
N GLY A 52 -34.81 -34.93 15.98
CA GLY A 52 -34.36 -35.59 17.22
C GLY A 52 -32.94 -35.21 17.68
N THR A 53 -32.10 -34.67 16.78
CA THR A 53 -30.78 -34.12 17.17
C THR A 53 -30.92 -32.87 18.02
N MET A 54 -32.01 -32.11 17.87
CA MET A 54 -32.28 -30.92 18.69
C MET A 54 -32.63 -31.25 20.14
N ASP A 55 -33.06 -32.48 20.43
CA ASP A 55 -33.33 -32.94 21.79
C ASP A 55 -32.03 -33.28 22.55
N ASN A 56 -30.89 -33.37 21.84
CA ASN A 56 -29.61 -33.68 22.47
C ASN A 56 -29.03 -32.42 23.16
N PRO A 57 -28.81 -32.43 24.49
CA PRO A 57 -28.32 -31.27 25.22
C PRO A 57 -26.94 -30.80 24.75
N LEU A 58 -26.10 -31.71 24.23
CA LEU A 58 -24.77 -31.34 23.71
C LEU A 58 -24.88 -30.57 22.39
N PHE A 59 -25.83 -30.93 21.53
CA PHE A 59 -26.04 -30.20 20.29
C PHE A 59 -26.59 -28.79 20.55
N VAL A 60 -27.53 -28.67 21.50
CA VAL A 60 -28.02 -27.36 21.96
C VAL A 60 -26.90 -26.54 22.60
N ALA A 61 -26.04 -27.15 23.43
CA ALA A 61 -24.90 -26.48 24.03
C ALA A 61 -23.92 -25.92 22.97
N PHE A 62 -23.69 -26.66 21.87
CA PHE A 62 -22.93 -26.17 20.73
C PHE A 62 -23.57 -24.91 20.11
N LEU A 63 -24.87 -24.93 19.79
CA LEU A 63 -25.55 -23.77 19.21
C LEU A 63 -25.51 -22.54 20.13
N VAL A 64 -25.79 -22.74 21.42
CA VAL A 64 -25.75 -21.67 22.42
C VAL A 64 -24.32 -21.13 22.58
N SER A 65 -23.32 -22.00 22.60
CA SER A 65 -21.91 -21.58 22.67
C SER A 65 -21.48 -20.78 21.44
N GLN A 66 -21.91 -21.14 20.23
CA GLN A 66 -21.59 -20.40 19.00
C GLN A 66 -22.25 -19.02 18.98
N LEU A 67 -23.49 -18.92 19.47
CA LEU A 67 -24.15 -17.64 19.70
C LEU A 67 -23.41 -16.78 20.73
N GLY A 68 -22.98 -17.39 21.85
CA GLY A 68 -22.18 -16.74 22.88
C GLY A 68 -20.84 -16.25 22.37
N ILE A 69 -20.12 -17.05 21.59
CA ILE A 69 -18.84 -16.69 20.96
C ILE A 69 -19.03 -15.52 19.99
N MET A 70 -20.06 -15.56 19.14
CA MET A 70 -20.38 -14.44 18.25
C MET A 70 -20.72 -13.16 19.04
N ALA A 71 -21.47 -13.27 20.15
CA ALA A 71 -21.75 -12.13 21.01
C ALA A 71 -20.46 -11.57 21.66
N LEU A 72 -19.56 -12.44 22.12
CA LEU A 72 -18.26 -12.03 22.68
C LEU A 72 -17.43 -11.23 21.67
N CYS A 73 -17.49 -11.57 20.37
CA CYS A 73 -16.79 -10.81 19.33
C CYS A 73 -17.22 -9.33 19.30
N TYR A 74 -18.48 -9.02 19.58
CA TYR A 74 -19.01 -7.64 19.58
C TYR A 74 -18.94 -6.94 20.94
N VAL A 75 -19.14 -7.68 22.03
CA VAL A 75 -19.26 -7.10 23.38
C VAL A 75 -17.90 -6.82 24.00
N VAL A 76 -16.90 -7.66 23.74
CA VAL A 76 -15.57 -7.52 24.34
C VAL A 76 -14.82 -6.35 23.68
N PRO A 77 -14.29 -5.38 24.45
CA PRO A 77 -13.52 -4.27 23.90
C PRO A 77 -12.10 -4.72 23.55
N TRP A 78 -11.95 -5.44 22.44
CA TRP A 78 -10.66 -6.00 22.00
C TRP A 78 -9.56 -4.95 21.85
N ASP A 79 -9.91 -3.70 21.52
CA ASP A 79 -8.95 -2.58 21.41
C ASP A 79 -8.28 -2.21 22.75
N ARG A 80 -8.87 -2.61 23.89
CA ARG A 80 -8.33 -2.35 25.24
C ARG A 80 -7.53 -3.51 25.82
N LEU A 81 -7.60 -4.68 25.19
CA LEU A 81 -6.90 -5.88 25.62
C LEU A 81 -5.55 -6.01 24.91
N PRO A 82 -4.64 -6.87 25.38
CA PRO A 82 -3.47 -7.25 24.60
C PRO A 82 -3.88 -7.65 23.19
N TYR A 83 -3.16 -7.15 22.18
CA TYR A 83 -3.60 -7.26 20.78
C TYR A 83 -3.89 -8.70 20.34
N THR A 84 -3.19 -9.70 20.89
CA THR A 84 -3.37 -11.13 20.55
C THR A 84 -4.52 -11.82 21.28
N SER A 85 -5.24 -11.14 22.19
CA SER A 85 -6.33 -11.73 22.98
C SER A 85 -7.48 -12.26 22.14
N PHE A 86 -7.73 -11.73 20.94
CA PHE A 86 -8.78 -12.24 20.06
C PHE A 86 -8.54 -13.69 19.58
N LEU A 87 -7.30 -14.21 19.69
CA LEU A 87 -6.99 -15.60 19.35
C LEU A 87 -7.62 -16.62 20.30
N VAL A 88 -8.20 -16.16 21.42
CA VAL A 88 -9.00 -17.02 22.29
C VAL A 88 -10.28 -17.51 21.60
N ILE A 89 -10.83 -16.73 20.67
CA ILE A 89 -12.08 -17.06 19.97
C ILE A 89 -11.98 -18.38 19.18
N PRO A 90 -11.02 -18.55 18.24
CA PRO A 90 -10.90 -19.83 17.53
C PRO A 90 -10.56 -21.02 18.43
N LEU A 91 -9.96 -20.79 19.62
CA LEU A 91 -9.77 -21.86 20.61
C LEU A 91 -11.11 -22.29 21.24
N LEU A 92 -11.97 -21.32 21.58
CA LEU A 92 -13.32 -21.59 22.06
C LEU A 92 -14.16 -22.28 20.98
N ASP A 93 -13.97 -21.92 19.70
CA ASP A 93 -14.64 -22.59 18.58
C ASP A 93 -14.28 -24.07 18.49
N PHE A 94 -13.02 -24.46 18.66
CA PHE A 94 -12.66 -25.89 18.67
C PHE A 94 -13.39 -26.66 19.79
N VAL A 95 -13.47 -26.07 20.99
CA VAL A 95 -14.19 -26.67 22.12
C VAL A 95 -15.67 -26.80 21.80
N SER A 96 -16.28 -25.73 21.28
CA SER A 96 -17.68 -25.69 20.86
C SER A 96 -17.98 -26.76 19.79
N ILE A 97 -17.16 -26.85 18.75
CA ILE A 97 -17.30 -27.84 17.67
C ILE A 97 -17.12 -29.26 18.21
N ALA A 98 -16.22 -29.48 19.17
CA ALA A 98 -16.06 -30.78 19.84
C ALA A 98 -17.37 -31.22 20.52
N VAL A 99 -18.00 -30.32 21.27
CA VAL A 99 -19.28 -30.55 21.95
C VAL A 99 -20.40 -30.81 20.93
N GLY A 100 -20.45 -30.03 19.86
CA GLY A 100 -21.47 -30.19 18.81
C GLY A 100 -21.37 -31.52 18.07
N LYS A 101 -20.15 -31.97 17.80
CA LYS A 101 -19.88 -33.26 17.17
C LYS A 101 -20.39 -34.42 18.04
N GLU A 102 -20.19 -34.35 19.35
CA GLU A 102 -20.68 -35.37 20.29
C GLU A 102 -22.22 -35.39 20.33
N GLY A 103 -22.84 -34.20 20.25
CA GLY A 103 -24.30 -34.06 20.21
C GLY A 103 -24.98 -34.48 18.91
N GLY A 104 -24.27 -34.40 17.77
CA GLY A 104 -24.82 -34.62 16.43
C GLY A 104 -25.03 -36.08 15.99
N GLN A 105 -24.56 -37.05 16.79
CA GLN A 105 -24.49 -38.50 16.43
C GLN A 105 -23.74 -38.79 15.11
N GLU A 106 -23.65 -40.05 14.67
CA GLU A 106 -22.89 -40.49 13.48
C GLU A 106 -23.34 -39.82 12.16
N SER A 107 -24.47 -39.13 12.16
CA SER A 107 -25.10 -38.55 10.98
C SER A 107 -24.30 -37.41 10.33
N LEU A 108 -23.36 -36.75 11.02
CA LEU A 108 -22.53 -35.69 10.42
C LEU A 108 -21.04 -35.78 10.76
N THR A 109 -20.31 -36.52 9.92
CA THR A 109 -18.86 -36.30 9.72
C THR A 109 -18.56 -34.82 9.37
N GLY A 110 -19.53 -34.11 8.79
CA GLY A 110 -19.44 -32.72 8.37
C GLY A 110 -19.21 -31.69 9.47
N LEU A 111 -19.64 -31.91 10.72
CA LEU A 111 -19.40 -30.94 11.80
C LEU A 111 -17.91 -30.75 12.09
N SER A 112 -17.11 -31.81 11.93
CA SER A 112 -15.65 -31.73 12.10
C SER A 112 -14.99 -30.86 11.04
N LEU A 113 -15.63 -30.66 9.88
CA LEU A 113 -15.12 -29.79 8.81
C LEU A 113 -15.26 -28.30 9.17
N LEU A 114 -16.18 -27.94 10.07
CA LEU A 114 -16.31 -26.56 10.56
C LEU A 114 -15.04 -26.06 11.25
N ALA A 115 -14.21 -26.98 11.75
CA ALA A 115 -12.90 -26.67 12.32
C ALA A 115 -11.94 -25.99 11.32
N VAL A 116 -12.24 -26.03 10.02
CA VAL A 116 -11.48 -25.28 9.01
C VAL A 116 -11.49 -23.77 9.25
N PHE A 117 -12.61 -23.22 9.75
CA PHE A 117 -12.74 -21.79 9.98
C PHE A 117 -11.81 -21.28 11.10
N PRO A 118 -11.80 -21.88 12.31
CA PRO A 118 -10.85 -21.47 13.35
C PRO A 118 -9.39 -21.78 12.95
N VAL A 119 -9.13 -22.83 12.16
CA VAL A 119 -7.81 -23.10 11.57
C VAL A 119 -7.36 -21.95 10.67
N ILE A 120 -8.21 -21.55 9.72
CA ILE A 120 -7.92 -20.43 8.80
C ILE A 120 -7.69 -19.17 9.60
N TRP A 121 -8.53 -18.86 10.61
CA TRP A 121 -8.36 -17.68 11.45
C TRP A 121 -7.00 -17.70 12.16
N LEU A 122 -6.68 -18.77 12.89
CA LEU A 122 -5.40 -18.87 13.64
C LEU A 122 -4.20 -18.67 12.73
N CYS A 123 -4.16 -19.33 11.57
CA CYS A 123 -3.06 -19.25 10.62
C CYS A 123 -3.01 -17.93 9.85
N ALA A 124 -4.16 -17.37 9.44
CA ALA A 124 -4.25 -16.11 8.73
C ALA A 124 -3.97 -14.89 9.62
N SER A 125 -4.04 -15.05 10.95
CA SER A 125 -3.69 -13.98 11.88
C SER A 125 -2.22 -13.54 11.76
N GLY A 126 -1.34 -14.45 11.31
CA GLY A 126 0.11 -14.20 11.21
C GLY A 126 0.83 -14.13 12.57
N TYR A 127 0.12 -14.24 13.69
CA TYR A 127 0.69 -14.24 15.03
C TYR A 127 1.05 -15.67 15.47
N TYR A 128 2.18 -15.80 16.17
CA TYR A 128 2.75 -17.07 16.63
C TYR A 128 2.66 -18.22 15.60
N PRO A 129 3.22 -18.09 14.38
CA PRO A 129 2.98 -19.05 13.29
C PRO A 129 3.22 -20.52 13.66
N LYS A 130 4.25 -20.80 14.46
CA LYS A 130 4.52 -22.16 14.95
C LYS A 130 3.40 -22.69 15.84
N ALA A 131 2.92 -21.88 16.79
CA ALA A 131 1.84 -22.28 17.69
C ALA A 131 0.52 -22.45 16.92
N SER A 132 0.20 -21.53 16.01
CA SER A 132 -1.00 -21.63 15.16
C SER A 132 -0.99 -22.89 14.29
N LEU A 133 0.17 -23.29 13.75
CA LEU A 133 0.31 -24.55 13.03
C LEU A 133 0.09 -25.78 13.94
N TRP A 134 0.69 -25.80 15.12
CA TRP A 134 0.45 -26.88 16.09
C TRP A 134 -1.03 -26.97 16.48
N LEU A 135 -1.67 -25.84 16.76
CA LEU A 135 -3.10 -25.77 17.09
C LEU A 135 -3.99 -26.17 15.92
N SER A 136 -3.59 -25.86 14.68
CA SER A 136 -4.34 -26.26 13.47
C SER A 136 -4.40 -27.77 13.27
N PHE A 137 -3.45 -28.50 13.84
CA PHE A 137 -3.43 -29.96 13.85
C PHE A 137 -4.07 -30.51 15.13
N LEU A 138 -3.61 -30.06 16.29
CA LEU A 138 -4.01 -30.59 17.60
C LEU A 138 -5.47 -30.30 17.94
N GLY A 139 -6.03 -29.15 17.53
CA GLY A 139 -7.44 -28.82 17.76
C GLY A 139 -8.38 -29.81 17.07
N PRO A 140 -8.34 -29.93 15.73
CA PRO A 140 -9.11 -30.93 14.99
C PRO A 140 -8.81 -32.37 15.42
N LEU A 141 -7.56 -32.69 15.78
CA LEU A 141 -7.20 -34.00 16.30
C LEU A 141 -7.92 -34.29 17.63
N ALA A 142 -7.92 -33.34 18.56
CA ALA A 142 -8.59 -33.47 19.85
C ALA A 142 -10.11 -33.63 19.71
N ILE A 143 -10.75 -32.91 18.77
CA ILE A 143 -12.18 -33.06 18.44
C ILE A 143 -12.54 -34.51 18.08
N ILE A 144 -11.60 -35.29 17.54
CA ILE A 144 -11.83 -36.68 17.13
C ILE A 144 -11.34 -37.68 18.18
N TRP A 145 -10.13 -37.48 18.71
CA TRP A 145 -9.49 -38.45 19.59
C TRP A 145 -10.00 -38.41 21.02
N VAL A 146 -10.35 -37.23 21.55
CA VAL A 146 -10.81 -37.13 22.95
C VAL A 146 -12.06 -37.97 23.19
N PRO A 147 -13.14 -37.88 22.39
CA PRO A 147 -14.31 -38.73 22.57
C PRO A 147 -14.00 -40.22 22.36
N LEU A 148 -13.13 -40.55 21.40
CA LEU A 148 -12.77 -41.94 21.09
C LEU A 148 -12.05 -42.62 22.27
N ILE A 149 -11.12 -41.92 22.90
CA ILE A 149 -10.40 -42.40 24.09
C ILE A 149 -11.36 -42.55 25.27
N LEU A 150 -12.27 -41.59 25.48
CA LEU A 150 -13.24 -41.63 26.57
C LEU A 150 -14.25 -42.79 26.43
N ARG A 151 -14.62 -43.15 25.19
CA ARG A 151 -15.55 -44.26 24.91
C ARG A 151 -14.87 -45.64 24.88
N GLY A 152 -13.55 -45.69 24.72
CA GLY A 152 -12.78 -46.95 24.68
C GLY A 152 -12.82 -47.70 23.32
N ASP A 153 -13.40 -47.09 22.28
CA ASP A 153 -13.62 -47.71 20.95
C ASP A 153 -12.39 -47.63 20.02
N ILE A 154 -11.23 -48.08 20.49
CA ILE A 154 -9.97 -48.00 19.73
C ILE A 154 -9.89 -49.16 18.73
N SER A 155 -10.47 -48.99 17.53
CA SER A 155 -10.36 -49.98 16.43
C SER A 155 -9.42 -49.48 15.31
N GLY A 156 -8.51 -50.32 14.82
CA GLY A 156 -7.47 -49.93 13.84
C GLY A 156 -7.96 -49.14 12.60
N PRO A 157 -9.06 -49.55 11.93
CA PRO A 157 -9.61 -48.80 10.78
C PRO A 157 -10.21 -47.44 11.14
N SER A 158 -10.70 -47.27 12.38
CA SER A 158 -11.24 -45.98 12.87
C SER A 158 -10.12 -44.95 13.10
N LEU A 159 -8.93 -45.40 13.52
CA LEU A 159 -7.76 -44.53 13.69
C LEU A 159 -7.28 -43.94 12.36
N ALA A 160 -7.25 -44.73 11.28
CA ALA A 160 -6.78 -44.26 9.98
C ALA A 160 -7.70 -43.15 9.40
N LYS A 161 -9.02 -43.31 9.51
CA LYS A 161 -10.00 -42.29 9.07
C LYS A 161 -9.98 -41.04 9.97
N SER A 162 -9.67 -41.23 11.25
CA SER A 162 -9.58 -40.15 12.26
C SER A 162 -8.43 -39.16 11.98
N LEU A 163 -7.34 -39.60 11.34
CA LEU A 163 -6.18 -38.75 11.09
C LEU A 163 -6.28 -37.89 9.82
N LEU A 164 -7.16 -38.26 8.88
CA LEU A 164 -7.27 -37.57 7.59
C LEU A 164 -7.68 -36.10 7.77
N VAL A 165 -8.70 -35.82 8.60
CA VAL A 165 -9.19 -34.45 8.82
C VAL A 165 -8.11 -33.56 9.46
N PRO A 166 -7.46 -33.93 10.58
CA PRO A 166 -6.37 -33.15 11.16
C PRO A 166 -5.20 -32.91 10.21
N VAL A 167 -4.81 -33.91 9.41
CA VAL A 167 -3.74 -33.75 8.40
C VAL A 167 -4.15 -32.76 7.30
N MET A 168 -5.40 -32.84 6.84
CA MET A 168 -5.94 -31.86 5.87
C MET A 168 -5.96 -30.45 6.47
N MET A 169 -6.39 -30.30 7.73
CA MET A 169 -6.37 -29.01 8.43
C MET A 169 -4.96 -28.46 8.61
N LEU A 170 -3.98 -29.32 8.91
CA LEU A 170 -2.57 -28.93 8.95
C LEU A 170 -2.08 -28.45 7.58
N GLY A 171 -2.42 -29.17 6.49
CA GLY A 171 -2.11 -28.74 5.12
C GLY A 171 -2.69 -27.36 4.80
N ILE A 172 -3.97 -27.15 5.12
CA ILE A 172 -4.64 -25.84 4.97
C ILE A 172 -3.93 -24.79 5.83
N GLY A 173 -3.64 -25.09 7.09
CA GLY A 173 -2.94 -24.20 8.01
C GLY A 173 -1.56 -23.78 7.51
N VAL A 174 -0.79 -24.72 6.94
CA VAL A 174 0.50 -24.45 6.28
C VAL A 174 0.30 -23.54 5.08
N SER A 175 -0.62 -23.87 4.17
CA SER A 175 -0.87 -23.05 2.98
C SER A 175 -1.27 -21.63 3.34
N VAL A 176 -2.24 -21.47 4.26
CA VAL A 176 -2.71 -20.15 4.74
C VAL A 176 -1.58 -19.38 5.42
N SER A 177 -0.77 -20.04 6.25
CA SER A 177 0.36 -19.40 6.92
C SER A 177 1.41 -18.92 5.91
N VAL A 178 1.76 -19.74 4.92
CA VAL A 178 2.71 -19.38 3.86
C VAL A 178 2.20 -18.19 3.05
N LEU A 179 0.92 -18.23 2.62
CA LEU A 179 0.28 -17.14 1.87
C LEU A 179 0.30 -15.84 2.67
N THR A 180 -0.14 -15.90 3.93
CA THR A 180 -0.24 -14.73 4.82
C THR A 180 1.13 -14.12 5.09
N LEU A 181 2.11 -14.93 5.49
CA LEU A 181 3.45 -14.45 5.80
C LEU A 181 4.16 -13.90 4.56
N SER A 182 3.94 -14.50 3.39
CA SER A 182 4.49 -14.01 2.12
C SER A 182 3.87 -12.67 1.75
N MET A 183 2.55 -12.52 1.86
CA MET A 183 1.85 -11.28 1.58
C MET A 183 2.29 -10.15 2.52
N MET A 184 2.40 -10.41 3.83
CA MET A 184 2.90 -9.45 4.80
C MET A 184 4.33 -9.00 4.48
N ARG A 185 5.21 -9.93 4.06
CA ARG A 185 6.58 -9.61 3.66
C ARG A 185 6.61 -8.76 2.39
N GLN A 186 5.83 -9.14 1.37
CA GLN A 186 5.74 -8.37 0.12
C GLN A 186 5.24 -6.95 0.35
N GLN A 187 4.24 -6.77 1.21
CA GLN A 187 3.72 -5.45 1.55
C GLN A 187 4.79 -4.57 2.22
N ARG A 188 5.55 -5.10 3.19
CA ARG A 188 6.65 -4.34 3.83
C ARG A 188 7.73 -3.93 2.82
N ILE A 189 8.11 -4.83 1.93
CA ILE A 189 9.10 -4.52 0.88
C ILE A 189 8.56 -3.41 -0.03
N LEU A 190 7.28 -3.43 -0.37
CA LEU A 190 6.67 -2.40 -1.20
C LEU A 190 6.63 -1.05 -0.49
N GLU A 191 6.28 -1.02 0.80
CA GLU A 191 6.32 0.19 1.63
C GLU A 191 7.74 0.77 1.72
N GLU A 192 8.75 -0.07 1.97
CA GLU A 192 10.17 0.35 1.97
C GLU A 192 10.62 0.91 0.60
N LYS A 193 10.12 0.33 -0.50
CA LYS A 193 10.44 0.81 -1.85
C LYS A 193 9.76 2.14 -2.16
N ASP A 194 8.53 2.35 -1.72
CA ASP A 194 7.84 3.64 -1.86
C ASP A 194 8.57 4.73 -1.07
N ASP A 195 8.96 4.45 0.17
CA ASP A 195 9.74 5.38 1.00
C ASP A 195 11.09 5.75 0.35
N GLN A 196 11.80 4.76 -0.22
CA GLN A 196 13.05 4.99 -0.95
C GLN A 196 12.85 5.88 -2.18
N LEU A 197 11.81 5.63 -2.97
CA LEU A 197 11.47 6.45 -4.14
C LEU A 197 11.12 7.88 -3.75
N GLN A 198 10.28 8.05 -2.72
CA GLN A 198 9.92 9.38 -2.21
C GLN A 198 11.15 10.13 -1.69
N ALA A 199 12.06 9.46 -0.99
CA ALA A 199 13.30 10.06 -0.52
C ALA A 199 14.20 10.52 -1.69
N SER A 200 14.34 9.69 -2.73
CA SER A 200 15.11 10.03 -3.94
C SER A 200 14.51 11.24 -4.67
N LEU A 201 13.19 11.27 -4.88
CA LEU A 201 12.49 12.40 -5.51
C LEU A 201 12.67 13.70 -4.71
N ARG A 202 12.61 13.64 -3.38
CA ARG A 202 12.90 14.80 -2.52
C ARG A 202 14.34 15.28 -2.66
N GLY A 203 15.30 14.35 -2.82
CA GLY A 203 16.70 14.66 -3.09
C GLY A 203 16.89 15.41 -4.41
N THR A 204 16.34 14.89 -5.51
CA THR A 204 16.42 15.53 -6.83
C THR A 204 15.79 16.92 -6.82
N ARG A 205 14.59 17.08 -6.26
CA ARG A 205 13.92 18.39 -6.17
C ARG A 205 14.72 19.42 -5.37
N ARG A 206 15.41 18.99 -4.30
CA ARG A 206 16.30 19.87 -3.52
C ARG A 206 17.51 20.30 -4.34
N GLN A 207 18.10 19.38 -5.11
CA GLN A 207 19.23 19.70 -5.98
C GLN A 207 18.82 20.69 -7.08
N GLU A 208 17.66 20.49 -7.71
CA GLU A 208 17.09 21.44 -8.68
C GLU A 208 16.81 22.80 -8.04
N ALA A 209 16.22 22.84 -6.85
CA ALA A 209 15.94 24.10 -6.14
C ALA A 209 17.22 24.85 -5.74
N LEU A 210 18.26 24.13 -5.31
CA LEU A 210 19.57 24.71 -5.01
C LEU A 210 20.24 25.23 -6.28
N LEU A 211 20.20 24.47 -7.38
CA LEU A 211 20.74 24.90 -8.67
C LEU A 211 20.06 26.18 -9.14
N ASN A 212 18.73 26.22 -9.13
CA ASN A 212 17.96 27.40 -9.50
C ASN A 212 18.26 28.59 -8.58
N SER A 213 18.33 28.36 -7.25
CA SER A 213 18.66 29.42 -6.31
C SER A 213 20.06 29.98 -6.54
N VAL A 214 21.06 29.14 -6.80
CA VAL A 214 22.43 29.59 -7.08
C VAL A 214 22.46 30.40 -8.36
N LEU A 215 21.81 29.93 -9.43
CA LEU A 215 21.71 30.68 -10.69
C LEU A 215 21.08 32.06 -10.50
N GLU A 216 20.09 32.20 -9.60
CA GLU A 216 19.45 33.48 -9.28
C GLU A 216 20.32 34.46 -8.47
N THR A 217 21.23 33.97 -7.62
CA THR A 217 22.10 34.83 -6.80
C THR A 217 23.43 35.22 -7.46
N VAL A 218 23.84 34.58 -8.55
CA VAL A 218 25.09 34.98 -9.23
C VAL A 218 24.96 36.41 -9.76
N HIS A 219 25.97 37.25 -9.52
CA HIS A 219 26.07 38.61 -10.09
C HIS A 219 26.31 38.64 -11.61
N LEU A 220 26.28 37.48 -12.27
CA LEU A 220 26.41 37.27 -13.71
C LEU A 220 25.03 37.06 -14.33
N GLY A 221 24.76 37.68 -15.47
CA GLY A 221 23.57 37.37 -16.25
C GLY A 221 23.71 36.01 -16.94
N VAL A 222 22.78 35.10 -16.71
CA VAL A 222 22.72 33.80 -17.39
C VAL A 222 21.45 33.75 -18.24
N LEU A 223 21.64 33.46 -19.53
CA LEU A 223 20.60 33.21 -20.52
C LEU A 223 20.87 31.85 -21.17
N ALA A 224 19.86 30.98 -21.23
CA ALA A 224 19.87 29.77 -22.05
C ALA A 224 18.78 29.90 -23.11
N VAL A 225 19.10 29.62 -24.36
CA VAL A 225 18.19 29.71 -25.52
C VAL A 225 18.10 28.37 -26.24
N ASP A 226 16.98 28.11 -26.90
CA ASP A 226 16.81 26.94 -27.77
C ASP A 226 17.41 27.16 -29.17
N ALA A 227 17.32 26.13 -30.03
CA ALA A 227 17.85 26.19 -31.40
C ALA A 227 17.12 27.21 -32.30
N ASP A 228 15.90 27.61 -31.93
CA ASP A 228 15.08 28.58 -32.65
C ASP A 228 15.27 30.02 -32.11
N GLY A 229 15.96 30.16 -30.97
CA GLY A 229 16.29 31.42 -30.32
C GLY A 229 15.31 31.86 -29.23
N HIS A 230 14.46 30.97 -28.73
CA HIS A 230 13.58 31.27 -27.59
C HIS A 230 14.29 31.07 -26.25
N ASP A 231 13.97 31.93 -25.28
CA ASP A 231 14.54 31.88 -23.94
C ASP A 231 14.02 30.67 -23.13
N ILE A 232 14.93 29.76 -22.75
CA ILE A 232 14.66 28.60 -21.89
C ILE A 232 14.82 28.98 -20.41
N LEU A 233 15.85 29.78 -20.09
CA LEU A 233 16.16 30.21 -18.73
C LEU A 233 16.80 31.59 -18.75
N MET A 234 16.32 32.48 -17.88
CA MET A 234 16.90 33.80 -17.68
C MET A 234 16.89 34.13 -16.19
N ASN A 235 18.08 34.23 -15.59
CA ASN A 235 18.21 34.58 -14.16
C ASN A 235 17.90 36.06 -13.89
N ARG A 236 17.68 36.45 -12.62
CA ARG A 236 17.34 37.82 -12.23
C ARG A 236 18.32 38.87 -12.74
N LYS A 237 19.62 38.59 -12.73
CA LYS A 237 20.63 39.54 -13.21
C LYS A 237 20.51 39.76 -14.72
N GLN A 238 20.28 38.72 -15.49
CA GLN A 238 20.07 38.82 -16.92
C GLN A 238 18.74 39.52 -17.25
N ARG A 239 17.68 39.26 -16.49
CA ARG A 239 16.41 39.99 -16.64
C ARG A 239 16.58 41.48 -16.44
N ALA A 240 17.31 41.89 -15.41
CA ALA A 240 17.64 43.30 -15.19
C ALA A 240 18.52 43.91 -16.30
N ASN A 241 19.41 43.11 -16.90
CA ASN A 241 20.21 43.55 -18.07
C ASN A 241 19.33 43.70 -19.32
N HIS A 242 18.39 42.79 -19.53
CA HIS A 242 17.45 42.83 -20.65
C HIS A 242 16.49 44.01 -20.53
N GLU A 243 15.89 44.22 -19.35
CA GLU A 243 15.08 45.42 -19.05
C GLU A 243 15.85 46.73 -19.30
N LEU A 244 17.16 46.74 -19.03
CA LEU A 244 18.01 47.90 -19.31
C LEU A 244 18.22 48.12 -20.82
N ALA A 245 18.28 47.03 -21.59
CA ALA A 245 18.46 47.05 -23.04
C ALA A 245 17.14 47.26 -23.81
N THR A 246 15.98 47.05 -23.17
CA THR A 246 14.66 47.26 -23.76
C THR A 246 14.41 48.74 -24.08
N PRO A 247 14.08 49.10 -25.33
CA PRO A 247 13.59 50.44 -25.66
C PRO A 247 12.29 50.77 -24.92
N THR A 248 12.10 52.02 -24.50
CA THR A 248 10.88 52.44 -23.78
C THR A 248 9.58 52.34 -24.59
N ASP A 249 9.70 52.24 -25.91
CA ASP A 249 8.56 52.29 -26.83
C ASP A 249 8.08 50.89 -27.28
N ILE A 250 8.75 49.81 -26.82
CA ILE A 250 8.43 48.42 -27.17
C ILE A 250 8.35 47.58 -25.90
N GLU A 251 7.17 47.01 -25.63
CA GLU A 251 6.90 46.27 -24.39
C GLU A 251 7.56 44.88 -24.37
N ASP A 252 7.75 44.25 -25.54
CA ASP A 252 8.42 42.96 -25.70
C ASP A 252 9.31 42.94 -26.96
N PRO A 253 10.52 43.53 -26.90
CA PRO A 253 11.42 43.61 -28.05
C PRO A 253 12.10 42.27 -28.33
N ASN A 254 12.15 41.88 -29.60
CA ASN A 254 13.03 40.79 -30.02
C ASN A 254 14.51 41.20 -29.84
N GLU A 255 15.41 40.21 -29.80
CA GLU A 255 16.86 40.42 -29.63
C GLU A 255 17.43 41.48 -30.59
N SER A 256 16.93 41.59 -31.82
CA SER A 256 17.35 42.58 -32.83
C SER A 256 16.91 44.02 -32.52
N GLN A 257 15.92 44.19 -31.67
CA GLN A 257 15.33 45.48 -31.27
C GLN A 257 15.91 46.01 -29.95
N LEU A 258 16.69 45.19 -29.24
CA LEU A 258 17.40 45.62 -28.03
C LEU A 258 18.46 46.68 -28.33
N LEU A 259 18.67 47.57 -27.36
CA LEU A 259 19.66 48.64 -27.38
C LEU A 259 21.04 48.10 -26.96
N VAL A 260 21.70 47.44 -27.91
CA VAL A 260 23.05 46.87 -27.75
C VAL A 260 24.04 47.67 -28.60
N PHE A 261 25.03 48.27 -27.95
CA PHE A 261 26.04 49.11 -28.57
C PHE A 261 27.44 48.48 -28.46
N ALA A 262 28.27 48.77 -29.45
CA ALA A 262 29.67 48.37 -29.49
C ALA A 262 30.50 49.07 -28.41
N ALA A 263 31.79 48.76 -28.32
CA ALA A 263 32.70 49.30 -27.30
C ALA A 263 32.76 50.85 -27.25
N ASP A 264 32.39 51.52 -28.35
CA ASP A 264 32.32 52.97 -28.49
C ASP A 264 31.07 53.62 -27.87
N ARG A 265 30.12 52.81 -27.34
CA ARG A 265 28.86 53.23 -26.69
C ARG A 265 27.81 53.88 -27.59
N THR A 266 28.12 54.08 -28.87
CA THR A 266 27.27 54.84 -29.80
C THR A 266 26.87 54.04 -31.02
N THR A 267 27.72 53.14 -31.49
CA THR A 267 27.45 52.34 -32.68
C THR A 267 26.64 51.12 -32.29
N PRO A 268 25.43 50.91 -32.84
CA PRO A 268 24.65 49.72 -32.56
C PRO A 268 25.37 48.48 -33.10
N VAL A 269 25.36 47.39 -32.34
CA VAL A 269 25.93 46.11 -32.80
C VAL A 269 25.02 45.52 -33.89
N PRO A 270 25.55 45.13 -35.07
CA PRO A 270 24.80 44.43 -36.11
C PRO A 270 24.09 43.20 -35.56
N VAL A 271 22.93 42.85 -36.10
CA VAL A 271 22.08 41.78 -35.53
C VAL A 271 22.81 40.43 -35.52
N GLU A 272 23.57 40.13 -36.57
CA GLU A 272 24.44 38.95 -36.67
C GLU A 272 25.51 38.88 -35.58
N ASP A 273 26.04 40.01 -35.15
CA ASP A 273 27.14 40.09 -34.18
C ASP A 273 26.66 40.17 -32.72
N ARG A 274 25.33 40.18 -32.50
CA ARG A 274 24.77 40.27 -31.14
C ARG A 274 25.06 39.02 -30.32
N PRO A 275 25.35 39.15 -29.01
CA PRO A 275 25.75 38.02 -28.17
C PRO A 275 24.77 36.83 -28.21
N VAL A 276 23.46 37.07 -28.12
CA VAL A 276 22.45 35.98 -28.13
C VAL A 276 22.35 35.36 -29.52
N ARG A 277 22.37 36.15 -30.59
CA ARG A 277 22.32 35.64 -31.97
C ARG A 277 23.51 34.74 -32.29
N ARG A 278 24.71 35.16 -31.88
CA ARG A 278 25.95 34.36 -32.02
C ARG A 278 25.88 33.07 -31.23
N ALA A 279 25.31 33.09 -30.02
CA ALA A 279 25.08 31.88 -29.23
C ALA A 279 24.10 30.91 -29.89
N VAL A 280 22.99 31.40 -30.48
CA VAL A 280 22.04 30.56 -31.26
C VAL A 280 22.70 29.94 -32.49
N LEU A 281 23.63 30.66 -33.13
CA LEU A 281 24.44 30.15 -34.24
C LEU A 281 25.51 29.13 -33.80
N GLY A 282 25.62 28.84 -32.50
CA GLY A 282 26.58 27.89 -31.95
C GLY A 282 28.01 28.43 -31.86
N GLU A 283 28.20 29.75 -31.93
CA GLU A 283 29.52 30.34 -31.80
C GLU A 283 29.98 30.34 -30.33
N THR A 284 31.16 29.76 -30.08
CA THR A 284 31.83 29.90 -28.80
C THR A 284 32.66 31.18 -28.78
N PHE A 285 32.41 32.06 -27.80
CA PHE A 285 33.21 33.27 -27.59
C PHE A 285 33.35 33.60 -26.11
N THR A 286 34.39 34.36 -25.77
CA THR A 286 34.67 34.77 -24.39
C THR A 286 35.06 36.24 -24.38
N ASP A 287 34.69 36.94 -23.31
CA ASP A 287 35.04 38.33 -23.05
C ASP A 287 34.59 39.35 -24.11
N TYR A 288 33.45 39.11 -24.75
CA TYR A 288 32.88 40.04 -25.72
C TYR A 288 32.15 41.19 -25.02
N LEU A 289 32.73 42.39 -25.10
CA LEU A 289 32.24 43.60 -24.44
C LEU A 289 31.16 44.29 -25.27
N VAL A 290 29.99 44.49 -24.67
CA VAL A 290 28.90 45.28 -25.24
C VAL A 290 28.34 46.25 -24.21
N TRP A 291 27.72 47.32 -24.69
CA TRP A 291 27.03 48.31 -23.85
C TRP A 291 25.52 48.17 -24.01
N LEU A 292 24.81 48.00 -22.90
CA LEU A 292 23.35 47.87 -22.89
C LEU A 292 22.67 49.17 -22.45
N GLY A 293 21.57 49.50 -23.12
CA GLY A 293 20.67 50.60 -22.79
C GLY A 293 21.06 51.94 -23.41
N ALA A 294 20.30 52.99 -23.10
CA ALA A 294 20.47 54.32 -23.68
C ALA A 294 21.05 55.36 -22.71
N GLY A 295 21.89 56.25 -23.25
CA GLY A 295 22.35 57.48 -22.58
C GLY A 295 23.03 57.23 -21.23
N LYS A 296 22.68 58.02 -20.21
CA LYS A 296 23.32 57.97 -18.88
C LYS A 296 23.08 56.69 -18.10
N LYS A 297 22.15 55.83 -18.53
CA LYS A 297 21.84 54.54 -17.89
C LYS A 297 22.63 53.37 -18.48
N GLN A 298 23.45 53.62 -19.50
CA GLN A 298 24.25 52.59 -20.15
C GLN A 298 25.15 51.82 -19.17
N ARG A 299 25.19 50.49 -19.33
CA ARG A 299 26.07 49.60 -18.58
C ARG A 299 26.93 48.80 -19.55
N ALA A 300 28.23 48.75 -19.28
CA ALA A 300 29.12 47.80 -19.95
C ALA A 300 28.89 46.42 -19.35
N ILE A 301 28.75 45.42 -20.21
CA ILE A 301 28.73 44.01 -19.81
C ILE A 301 29.67 43.22 -20.70
N THR A 302 30.29 42.22 -20.09
CA THR A 302 31.12 41.25 -20.78
C THR A 302 30.30 39.98 -20.95
N THR A 303 30.24 39.47 -22.18
CA THR A 303 29.43 38.32 -22.56
C THR A 303 30.33 37.18 -23.04
N SER A 304 29.92 35.96 -22.74
CA SER A 304 30.60 34.74 -23.15
C SER A 304 29.54 33.69 -23.50
N ALA A 305 29.75 32.93 -24.57
CA ALA A 305 28.87 31.85 -25.00
C ALA A 305 29.68 30.57 -25.20
N ARG A 306 29.07 29.42 -24.90
CA ARG A 306 29.65 28.09 -25.03
C ARG A 306 28.60 27.11 -25.53
#